data_AF-A0A1Y4E0J4-F1
#
_entry.id   AF-A0A1Y4E0J4-F1
#
_cell.length_a   1.000
_cell.length_b   1.000
_cell.length_c   1.000
_cell.angle_alpha   90.00
_cell.angle_beta   90.00
_cell.angle_gamma   90.00
#
_symmetry.space_group_name_H-M   'P 1'
#
loop_
_entity.id
_entity.type
_entity.pdbx_description
1 polymer ?
#
loop_
_entity_poly.entity_id
_entity_poly.type
_entity_poly.pdbx_seq_one_letter_code
_entity_poly.pdbx_strand_id
1 'polypeptide(L)'
;MATLIRDKYEAHKAEVNARFDQLKANEEELNRIFAEIYNMVGEVPIEVEDKYVSVARIFDTADEIPESFKGNNYVRTMRDEVVSLISYAVGCMFGRYSLDVDGLVLANQGDTVSEYLARMPDPEHVRFMPVADNVLAITDGAYYNNDICNLFERFLVAAYGAETLEENLRFVADALSPTAKNTPKDVVRAYFQKELFADHCKTYKKRPIYWLLDAGKKGSFRALIYLHRYRPDLMARIRTDYVLPLQQRYTSMLDTIQTELDAVEGRRRAALVKEQKRITDQAAELTKFEEKIHRLADQMIAIDLDDGVKVNYPKFGDVLAKI
;
A
#
# COMPACT_ATOMS: atom_id res chain seq x y z
N MET A 1 6.16 -9.32 -22.93
CA MET A 1 5.78 -8.18 -23.80
C MET A 1 5.34 -7.06 -22.90
N ALA A 2 5.63 -5.81 -23.25
CA ALA A 2 5.13 -4.68 -22.49
C ALA A 2 3.59 -4.65 -22.52
N THR A 3 2.95 -4.21 -21.44
CA THR A 3 1.50 -4.21 -21.30
C THR A 3 1.04 -2.98 -20.54
N LEU A 4 -0.11 -2.42 -20.92
CA LEU A 4 -0.71 -1.29 -20.22
C LEU A 4 -1.65 -1.80 -19.12
N ILE A 5 -1.55 -1.19 -17.94
CA ILE A 5 -2.48 -1.43 -16.82
C ILE A 5 -3.89 -1.08 -17.25
N ARG A 6 -4.07 -0.02 -18.04
CA ARG A 6 -5.38 0.37 -18.59
C ARG A 6 -6.04 -0.77 -19.35
N ASP A 7 -5.34 -1.43 -20.26
CA ASP A 7 -5.90 -2.53 -21.05
C ASP A 7 -6.27 -3.73 -20.16
N LYS A 8 -5.44 -4.02 -19.16
CA LYS A 8 -5.73 -5.07 -18.16
C LYS A 8 -6.90 -4.71 -17.26
N TYR A 9 -7.04 -3.44 -16.91
CA TYR A 9 -8.18 -2.93 -16.17
C TYR A 9 -9.47 -3.09 -16.98
N GLU A 10 -9.50 -2.68 -18.24
CA GLU A 10 -10.70 -2.83 -19.09
C GLU A 10 -11.10 -4.30 -19.27
N ALA A 11 -10.11 -5.18 -19.50
CA ALA A 11 -10.35 -6.62 -19.58
C ALA A 11 -10.92 -7.18 -18.26
N HIS A 12 -10.35 -6.78 -17.11
CA HIS A 12 -10.80 -7.20 -15.80
C HIS A 12 -12.21 -6.69 -15.48
N LYS A 13 -12.48 -5.42 -15.75
CA LYS A 13 -13.80 -4.79 -15.60
C LYS A 13 -14.86 -5.52 -16.41
N ALA A 14 -14.58 -5.82 -17.68
CA ALA A 14 -15.48 -6.58 -18.54
C ALA A 14 -15.76 -7.98 -18.00
N GLU A 15 -14.73 -8.71 -17.56
CA GLU A 15 -14.86 -10.05 -16.99
C GLU A 15 -15.68 -10.04 -15.69
N VAL A 16 -15.39 -9.13 -14.76
CA VAL A 16 -16.09 -9.02 -13.48
C VAL A 16 -17.56 -8.65 -13.69
N ASN A 17 -17.83 -7.68 -14.56
CA ASN A 17 -19.21 -7.26 -14.83
C ASN A 17 -20.01 -8.36 -15.56
N ALA A 18 -19.39 -9.12 -16.46
CA ALA A 18 -20.03 -10.28 -17.07
C ALA A 18 -20.37 -11.37 -16.03
N ARG A 19 -19.49 -11.62 -15.05
CA ARG A 19 -19.78 -12.55 -13.94
C ARG A 19 -20.93 -12.06 -13.05
N PHE A 20 -21.02 -10.75 -12.82
CA PHE A 20 -22.16 -10.15 -12.13
C PHE A 20 -23.46 -10.41 -12.88
N ASP A 21 -23.50 -10.09 -14.18
CA ASP A 21 -24.70 -10.24 -15.00
C ASP A 21 -25.12 -11.72 -15.09
N GLN A 22 -24.14 -12.63 -15.21
CA GLN A 22 -24.39 -14.07 -15.20
C GLN A 22 -24.96 -14.56 -13.87
N LEU A 23 -24.41 -14.12 -12.72
CA LEU A 23 -24.93 -14.53 -11.42
C LEU A 23 -26.36 -14.03 -11.22
N LYS A 24 -26.62 -12.77 -11.56
CA LYS A 24 -27.96 -12.20 -11.49
C LYS A 24 -28.96 -12.99 -12.34
N ALA A 25 -28.62 -13.27 -13.60
CA ALA A 25 -29.47 -14.06 -14.48
C ALA A 25 -29.73 -15.48 -13.95
N ASN A 26 -28.73 -16.11 -13.32
CA ASN A 26 -28.89 -17.41 -12.69
C ASN A 26 -29.83 -17.35 -11.47
N GLU A 27 -29.70 -16.32 -10.63
CA GLU A 27 -30.59 -16.14 -9.47
C GLU A 27 -32.04 -15.88 -9.90
N GLU A 28 -32.25 -15.08 -10.94
CA GLU A 28 -33.57 -14.83 -11.52
C GLU A 28 -34.18 -16.08 -12.16
N GLU A 29 -33.39 -16.89 -12.86
CA GLU A 29 -33.84 -18.18 -13.40
C GLU A 29 -34.23 -19.16 -12.29
N LEU A 30 -33.45 -19.21 -11.21
CA LEU A 30 -33.82 -20.01 -10.03
C LEU A 30 -35.14 -19.54 -9.42
N ASN A 31 -35.33 -18.23 -9.25
CA ASN A 31 -36.58 -17.68 -8.74
C ASN A 31 -37.78 -18.07 -9.61
N ARG A 32 -37.62 -18.06 -10.94
CA ARG A 32 -38.64 -18.52 -11.89
C ARG A 32 -38.99 -19.99 -11.69
N ILE A 33 -37.99 -20.86 -11.67
CA ILE A 33 -38.18 -22.30 -11.46
C ILE A 33 -38.91 -22.56 -10.13
N PHE A 34 -38.53 -21.86 -9.06
CA PHE A 34 -39.21 -22.00 -7.76
C PHE A 34 -40.66 -21.49 -7.80
N ALA A 35 -40.93 -20.35 -8.43
CA ALA A 35 -42.28 -19.82 -8.56
C ALA A 35 -43.20 -20.79 -9.32
N GLU A 36 -42.68 -21.45 -10.36
CA GLU A 36 -43.40 -22.50 -11.10
C GLU A 36 -43.68 -23.74 -10.22
N ILE A 37 -42.67 -24.25 -9.50
CA ILE A 37 -42.81 -25.42 -8.62
C ILE A 37 -43.86 -25.20 -7.52
N TYR A 38 -43.89 -23.99 -6.94
CA TYR A 38 -44.81 -23.65 -5.85
C TYR A 38 -46.15 -23.06 -6.31
N ASN A 39 -46.41 -22.97 -7.63
CA ASN A 39 -47.58 -22.29 -8.20
C ASN A 39 -47.74 -20.84 -7.71
N MET A 40 -46.62 -20.12 -7.58
CA MET A 40 -46.53 -18.73 -7.13
C MET A 40 -46.16 -17.77 -8.27
N VAL A 41 -46.36 -18.18 -9.53
CA VAL A 41 -46.08 -17.33 -10.70
C VAL A 41 -46.94 -16.07 -10.64
N GLY A 42 -46.30 -14.90 -10.58
CA GLY A 42 -46.96 -13.59 -10.44
C GLY A 42 -47.23 -13.16 -8.99
N GLU A 43 -47.04 -14.05 -8.00
CA GLU A 43 -47.21 -13.76 -6.57
C GLU A 43 -45.88 -13.32 -5.91
N VAL A 44 -44.75 -13.71 -6.48
CA VAL A 44 -43.40 -13.35 -6.00
C VAL A 44 -42.58 -12.67 -7.10
N PRO A 45 -41.73 -11.69 -6.75
CA PRO A 45 -40.82 -11.08 -7.71
C PRO A 45 -39.78 -12.10 -8.18
N ILE A 46 -39.53 -12.16 -9.48
CA ILE A 46 -38.48 -13.01 -10.06
C ILE A 46 -37.17 -12.23 -10.14
N GLU A 47 -37.27 -10.94 -10.46
CA GLU A 47 -36.17 -10.01 -10.66
C GLU A 47 -35.37 -9.81 -9.37
N VAL A 48 -34.05 -9.84 -9.51
CA VAL A 48 -33.14 -9.60 -8.39
C VAL A 48 -32.68 -8.15 -8.45
N GLU A 49 -32.90 -7.40 -7.37
CA GLU A 49 -32.38 -6.04 -7.27
C GLU A 49 -30.84 -6.06 -7.25
N ASP A 50 -30.21 -5.12 -7.96
CA ASP A 50 -28.75 -5.04 -8.08
C ASP A 50 -28.04 -5.00 -6.72
N LYS A 51 -28.68 -4.43 -5.69
CA LYS A 51 -28.14 -4.35 -4.33
C LYS A 51 -27.97 -5.70 -3.61
N TYR A 52 -28.64 -6.76 -4.06
CA TYR A 52 -28.59 -8.08 -3.44
C TYR A 52 -27.60 -9.03 -4.12
N VAL A 53 -27.14 -8.71 -5.33
CA VAL A 53 -26.16 -9.52 -6.05
C VAL A 53 -24.81 -9.47 -5.30
N SER A 54 -24.28 -10.66 -4.98
CA SER A 54 -23.21 -10.85 -4.00
C SER A 54 -21.79 -10.93 -4.60
N VAL A 55 -21.61 -10.53 -5.85
CA VAL A 55 -20.32 -10.46 -6.54
C VAL A 55 -20.01 -9.05 -7.00
N ALA A 56 -18.74 -8.78 -7.30
CA ALA A 56 -18.28 -7.44 -7.63
C ALA A 56 -18.89 -6.92 -8.93
N ARG A 57 -19.16 -5.61 -8.96
CA ARG A 57 -19.39 -4.84 -10.19
C ARG A 57 -18.50 -3.60 -10.17
N ILE A 58 -17.81 -3.37 -11.27
CA ILE A 58 -16.83 -2.28 -11.42
C ILE A 58 -17.43 -1.16 -12.29
N PHE A 59 -17.41 0.04 -11.76
CA PHE A 59 -17.67 1.31 -12.46
C PHE A 59 -16.37 2.12 -12.51
N ASP A 60 -16.20 3.04 -13.46
CA ASP A 60 -14.95 3.81 -13.48
C ASP A 60 -14.93 4.85 -12.36
N THR A 61 -16.06 5.54 -12.19
CA THR A 61 -16.23 6.60 -11.20
C THR A 61 -17.41 6.34 -10.27
N ALA A 62 -17.41 6.98 -9.11
CA ALA A 62 -18.54 6.88 -8.17
C ALA A 62 -19.82 7.51 -8.73
N ASP A 63 -19.70 8.49 -9.63
CA ASP A 63 -20.83 9.20 -10.24
C ASP A 63 -21.58 8.34 -11.28
N GLU A 64 -20.92 7.32 -11.82
CA GLU A 64 -21.53 6.34 -12.74
C GLU A 64 -22.40 5.30 -12.03
N ILE A 65 -22.31 5.19 -10.70
CA ILE A 65 -23.01 4.15 -9.94
C ILE A 65 -24.52 4.44 -9.94
N PRO A 66 -25.35 3.58 -10.53
CA PRO A 66 -26.80 3.79 -10.56
C PRO A 66 -27.43 3.68 -9.17
N GLU A 67 -28.58 4.34 -8.96
CA GLU A 67 -29.30 4.28 -7.67
C GLU A 67 -29.70 2.85 -7.27
N SER A 68 -29.93 1.95 -8.24
CA SER A 68 -30.24 0.54 -7.99
C SER A 68 -29.14 -0.21 -7.23
N PHE A 69 -27.90 0.27 -7.30
CA PHE A 69 -26.74 -0.29 -6.61
C PHE A 69 -26.54 0.28 -5.19
N LYS A 70 -27.36 1.24 -4.77
CA LYS A 70 -27.24 1.85 -3.45
C LYS A 70 -27.41 0.79 -2.35
N GLY A 71 -26.39 0.66 -1.50
CA GLY A 71 -26.33 -0.35 -0.44
C GLY A 71 -25.67 -1.67 -0.84
N ASN A 72 -25.25 -1.83 -2.11
CA ASN A 72 -24.45 -2.97 -2.51
C ASN A 72 -23.01 -2.84 -1.97
N ASN A 73 -22.55 -3.85 -1.22
CA ASN A 73 -21.20 -3.88 -0.64
C ASN A 73 -20.09 -4.33 -1.62
N TYR A 74 -20.46 -4.75 -2.81
CA TYR A 74 -19.59 -5.32 -3.84
C TYR A 74 -19.37 -4.36 -5.03
N VAL A 75 -19.91 -3.15 -4.96
CA VAL A 75 -19.59 -2.09 -5.93
C VAL A 75 -18.15 -1.62 -5.72
N ARG A 76 -17.41 -1.54 -6.82
CA ARG A 76 -16.01 -1.12 -6.84
C ARG A 76 -15.80 -0.07 -7.93
N THR A 77 -14.82 0.80 -7.71
CA THR A 77 -14.41 1.84 -8.66
C THR A 77 -13.05 1.54 -9.27
N MET A 78 -12.65 2.27 -10.31
CA MET A 78 -11.28 2.22 -10.84
C MET A 78 -10.23 2.47 -9.74
N ARG A 79 -10.52 3.41 -8.82
CA ARG A 79 -9.65 3.68 -7.66
C ARG A 79 -9.50 2.43 -6.80
N ASP A 80 -10.57 1.71 -6.52
CA ASP A 80 -10.53 0.51 -5.67
C ASP A 80 -9.69 -0.62 -6.30
N GLU A 81 -9.75 -0.77 -7.63
CA GLU A 81 -8.92 -1.72 -8.37
C GLU A 81 -7.44 -1.32 -8.38
N VAL A 82 -7.14 -0.05 -8.61
CA VAL A 82 -5.76 0.45 -8.57
C VAL A 82 -5.17 0.36 -7.16
N VAL A 83 -5.96 0.64 -6.12
CA VAL A 83 -5.54 0.43 -4.72
C VAL A 83 -5.29 -1.06 -4.44
N SER A 84 -6.11 -1.96 -4.98
CA SER A 84 -5.89 -3.41 -4.88
C SER A 84 -4.57 -3.83 -5.55
N LEU A 85 -4.28 -3.31 -6.75
CA LEU A 85 -3.01 -3.52 -7.45
C LEU A 85 -1.80 -3.01 -6.63
N ILE A 86 -1.91 -1.81 -6.04
CA ILE A 86 -0.85 -1.27 -5.18
C ILE A 86 -0.67 -2.14 -3.93
N SER A 87 -1.75 -2.62 -3.31
CA SER A 87 -1.68 -3.53 -2.17
C SER A 87 -0.98 -4.86 -2.54
N TYR A 88 -1.27 -5.39 -3.72
CA TYR A 88 -0.59 -6.56 -4.27
C TYR A 88 0.91 -6.29 -4.51
N ALA A 89 1.24 -5.14 -5.10
CA ALA A 89 2.63 -4.71 -5.30
C ALA A 89 3.39 -4.61 -3.97
N VAL A 90 2.80 -4.00 -2.94
CA VAL A 90 3.38 -3.96 -1.58
C VAL A 90 3.53 -5.36 -0.99
N GLY A 91 2.57 -6.25 -1.26
CA GLY A 91 2.70 -7.68 -0.91
C GLY A 91 3.89 -8.35 -1.59
N CYS A 92 4.14 -8.06 -2.87
CA CYS A 92 5.34 -8.53 -3.58
C CYS A 92 6.61 -7.91 -2.99
N MET A 93 6.61 -6.62 -2.62
CA MET A 93 7.74 -5.95 -1.96
C MET A 93 8.10 -6.61 -0.64
N PHE A 94 7.12 -7.11 0.12
CA PHE A 94 7.37 -7.88 1.34
C PHE A 94 7.61 -9.38 1.10
N GLY A 95 7.41 -9.88 -0.11
CA GLY A 95 7.54 -11.30 -0.45
C GLY A 95 6.32 -12.13 -0.07
N ARG A 96 5.22 -11.50 0.34
CA ARG A 96 3.96 -12.19 0.63
C ARG A 96 3.39 -12.86 -0.62
N TYR A 97 3.60 -12.23 -1.78
CA TYR A 97 3.27 -12.73 -3.11
C TYR A 97 4.51 -12.71 -4.02
N SER A 98 4.41 -13.37 -5.17
CA SER A 98 5.43 -13.34 -6.22
C SER A 98 4.77 -13.15 -7.59
N LEU A 99 5.50 -12.58 -8.55
CA LEU A 99 5.11 -12.57 -9.96
C LEU A 99 5.40 -13.91 -10.66
N ASP A 100 6.14 -14.81 -10.00
CA ASP A 100 6.61 -16.08 -10.55
C ASP A 100 5.77 -17.29 -10.13
N VAL A 101 5.01 -17.18 -9.03
CA VAL A 101 4.17 -18.25 -8.50
C VAL A 101 2.85 -17.72 -7.96
N ASP A 102 1.80 -18.52 -8.11
CA ASP A 102 0.47 -18.20 -7.57
C ASP A 102 0.40 -18.47 -6.06
N GLY A 103 -0.42 -17.66 -5.37
CA GLY A 103 -0.72 -17.86 -3.95
C GLY A 103 0.27 -17.20 -2.98
N LEU A 104 0.22 -17.63 -1.72
CA LEU A 104 1.02 -17.06 -0.63
C LEU A 104 2.43 -17.64 -0.61
N VAL A 105 3.43 -16.77 -0.56
CA VAL A 105 4.84 -17.15 -0.48
C VAL A 105 5.34 -17.01 0.95
N LEU A 106 5.56 -15.78 1.42
CA LEU A 106 5.91 -15.53 2.83
C LEU A 106 4.66 -15.21 3.65
N ALA A 107 4.29 -16.10 4.55
CA ALA A 107 3.08 -15.98 5.36
C ALA A 107 3.19 -16.67 6.73
N ASN A 108 4.38 -17.17 7.11
CA ASN A 108 4.62 -17.74 8.43
C ASN A 108 5.51 -16.81 9.26
N GLN A 109 5.46 -17.00 10.58
CA GLN A 109 6.24 -16.20 11.51
C GLN A 109 7.74 -16.38 11.30
N GLY A 110 8.44 -15.28 11.06
CA GLY A 110 9.90 -15.26 10.90
C GLY A 110 10.40 -15.62 9.50
N ASP A 111 9.51 -15.81 8.53
CA ASP A 111 9.85 -16.07 7.14
C ASP A 111 10.88 -15.04 6.59
N THR A 112 11.90 -15.54 5.90
CA THR A 112 12.97 -14.73 5.32
C THR A 112 12.99 -14.84 3.79
N VAL A 113 13.90 -14.10 3.16
CA VAL A 113 14.11 -14.20 1.71
C VAL A 113 14.59 -15.59 1.30
N SER A 114 15.24 -16.34 2.19
CA SER A 114 15.64 -17.73 1.90
C SER A 114 14.42 -18.62 1.66
N GLU A 115 13.40 -18.54 2.52
CA GLU A 115 12.14 -19.26 2.35
C GLU A 115 11.37 -18.80 1.11
N TYR A 116 11.48 -17.52 0.74
CA TYR A 116 10.90 -16.99 -0.49
C TYR A 116 11.54 -17.65 -1.72
N LEU A 117 12.88 -17.63 -1.79
CA LEU A 117 13.64 -18.20 -2.90
C LEU A 117 13.41 -19.70 -3.04
N ALA A 118 13.31 -20.44 -1.93
CA ALA A 118 13.03 -21.87 -1.93
C ALA A 118 11.66 -22.24 -2.56
N ARG A 119 10.74 -21.28 -2.70
CA ARG A 119 9.43 -21.45 -3.35
C ARG A 119 9.41 -20.98 -4.80
N MET A 120 10.49 -20.38 -5.30
CA MET A 120 10.56 -19.91 -6.68
C MET A 120 10.90 -21.08 -7.62
N PRO A 121 10.33 -21.10 -8.84
CA PRO A 121 10.65 -22.11 -9.84
C PRO A 121 12.11 -22.02 -10.32
N ASP A 122 12.65 -20.80 -10.33
CA ASP A 122 14.06 -20.50 -10.61
C ASP A 122 14.57 -19.45 -9.60
N PRO A 123 15.22 -19.87 -8.50
CA PRO A 123 15.71 -18.98 -7.46
C PRO A 123 16.77 -17.97 -7.93
N GLU A 124 17.48 -18.26 -9.03
CA GLU A 124 18.53 -17.37 -9.56
C GLU A 124 17.94 -16.28 -10.47
N HIS A 125 16.72 -16.45 -10.97
CA HIS A 125 16.06 -15.54 -11.93
C HIS A 125 14.65 -15.11 -11.51
N VAL A 126 14.50 -14.70 -10.26
CA VAL A 126 13.23 -14.13 -9.74
C VAL A 126 12.92 -12.80 -10.42
N ARG A 127 11.70 -12.62 -10.93
CA ARG A 127 11.28 -11.39 -11.62
C ARG A 127 11.26 -10.16 -10.72
N PHE A 128 10.89 -10.33 -9.45
CA PHE A 128 10.83 -9.24 -8.49
C PHE A 128 11.19 -9.70 -7.08
N MET A 129 12.37 -9.28 -6.60
CA MET A 129 12.85 -9.65 -5.28
C MET A 129 12.21 -8.79 -4.16
N PRO A 130 11.76 -9.41 -3.05
CA PRO A 130 11.28 -8.68 -1.90
C PRO A 130 12.41 -8.00 -1.12
N VAL A 131 12.06 -7.02 -0.28
CA VAL A 131 13.03 -6.38 0.61
C VAL A 131 13.53 -7.36 1.67
N ALA A 132 14.85 -7.43 1.85
CA ALA A 132 15.48 -8.45 2.68
C ALA A 132 15.24 -8.24 4.17
N ASP A 133 15.20 -6.99 4.61
CA ASP A 133 15.17 -6.58 6.02
C ASP A 133 13.76 -6.35 6.57
N ASN A 134 12.71 -6.58 5.75
CA ASN A 134 11.32 -6.39 6.11
C ASN A 134 10.93 -4.92 6.39
N VAL A 135 11.66 -3.95 5.85
CA VAL A 135 11.36 -2.52 6.00
C VAL A 135 11.09 -1.91 4.63
N LEU A 136 9.98 -1.19 4.48
CA LEU A 136 9.70 -0.33 3.33
C LEU A 136 9.65 1.13 3.77
N ALA A 137 10.66 1.91 3.40
CA ALA A 137 10.72 3.31 3.76
C ALA A 137 9.68 4.13 2.98
N ILE A 138 8.98 5.02 3.68
CA ILE A 138 8.04 5.98 3.12
C ILE A 138 8.58 7.38 3.42
N THR A 139 9.43 7.88 2.53
CA THR A 139 10.08 9.19 2.69
C THR A 139 9.47 10.25 1.76
N ASP A 140 9.79 11.52 2.02
CA ASP A 140 9.44 12.67 1.18
C ASP A 140 10.32 12.78 -0.07
N GLY A 141 11.44 12.06 -0.12
CA GLY A 141 12.26 11.86 -1.31
C GLY A 141 12.87 10.46 -1.38
N ALA A 142 13.60 10.15 -2.45
CA ALA A 142 14.28 8.86 -2.63
C ALA A 142 15.59 8.81 -1.82
N TYR A 143 15.47 8.67 -0.49
CA TYR A 143 16.64 8.62 0.40
C TYR A 143 17.22 7.23 0.58
N TYR A 144 16.42 6.20 0.31
CA TYR A 144 16.77 4.80 0.51
C TYR A 144 16.50 3.96 -0.73
N ASN A 145 17.26 2.88 -0.89
CA ASN A 145 17.07 1.92 -1.99
C ASN A 145 15.74 1.15 -1.87
N ASN A 146 15.20 1.02 -0.66
CA ASN A 146 13.90 0.42 -0.35
C ASN A 146 12.78 1.46 -0.17
N ASP A 147 12.93 2.67 -0.74
CA ASP A 147 11.83 3.62 -0.86
C ASP A 147 10.67 2.98 -1.63
N ILE A 148 9.47 3.05 -1.05
CA ILE A 148 8.29 2.37 -1.58
C ILE A 148 7.91 2.81 -2.99
N CYS A 149 8.15 4.07 -3.38
CA CYS A 149 7.86 4.55 -4.73
C CYS A 149 8.84 3.97 -5.74
N ASN A 150 10.14 3.95 -5.40
CA ASN A 150 11.16 3.32 -6.25
C ASN A 150 10.87 1.82 -6.45
N LEU A 151 10.46 1.13 -5.38
CA LEU A 151 10.06 -0.27 -5.46
C LEU A 151 8.78 -0.47 -6.27
N PHE A 152 7.83 0.46 -6.20
CA PHE A 152 6.63 0.41 -7.02
C PHE A 152 6.94 0.58 -8.50
N GLU A 153 7.82 1.53 -8.87
CA GLU A 153 8.30 1.66 -10.25
C GLU A 153 8.98 0.38 -10.74
N ARG A 154 9.87 -0.22 -9.93
CA ARG A 154 10.51 -1.50 -10.25
C ARG A 154 9.50 -2.64 -10.41
N PHE A 155 8.46 -2.67 -9.57
CA PHE A 155 7.38 -3.65 -9.68
C PHE A 155 6.63 -3.47 -11.00
N LEU A 156 6.29 -2.25 -11.37
CA LEU A 156 5.63 -1.96 -12.64
C LEU A 156 6.48 -2.40 -13.83
N VAL A 157 7.78 -2.13 -13.81
CA VAL A 157 8.73 -2.59 -14.84
C VAL A 157 8.77 -4.13 -14.91
N ALA A 158 8.84 -4.81 -13.76
CA ALA A 158 8.90 -6.27 -13.72
C ALA A 158 7.60 -6.94 -14.19
N ALA A 159 6.44 -6.37 -13.85
CA ALA A 159 5.13 -6.94 -14.17
C ALA A 159 4.63 -6.55 -15.58
N TYR A 160 4.90 -5.32 -16.01
CA TYR A 160 4.29 -4.73 -17.20
C TYR A 160 5.30 -4.27 -18.27
N GLY A 161 6.60 -4.33 -17.99
CA GLY A 161 7.66 -3.91 -18.89
C GLY A 161 8.09 -2.45 -18.72
N ALA A 162 9.36 -2.16 -19.04
CA ALA A 162 9.92 -0.81 -18.89
C ALA A 162 9.31 0.21 -19.87
N GLU A 163 8.91 -0.24 -21.06
CA GLU A 163 8.40 0.60 -22.15
C GLU A 163 7.08 1.31 -21.78
N THR A 164 6.27 0.72 -20.90
CA THR A 164 4.95 1.24 -20.51
C THR A 164 4.95 1.96 -19.16
N LEU A 165 6.12 2.14 -18.52
CA LEU A 165 6.21 2.65 -17.15
C LEU A 165 5.54 4.03 -16.98
N GLU A 166 5.80 4.98 -17.88
CA GLU A 166 5.27 6.34 -17.76
C GLU A 166 3.74 6.36 -17.90
N GLU A 167 3.20 5.65 -18.89
CA GLU A 167 1.76 5.52 -19.12
C GLU A 167 1.06 4.78 -17.97
N ASN A 168 1.68 3.73 -17.44
CA ASN A 168 1.17 2.98 -16.29
C ASN A 168 1.16 3.82 -15.02
N LEU A 169 2.23 4.59 -14.75
CA LEU A 169 2.26 5.53 -13.63
C LEU A 169 1.19 6.61 -13.78
N ARG A 170 1.00 7.14 -15.00
CA ARG A 170 -0.07 8.11 -15.29
C ARG A 170 -1.44 7.53 -14.97
N PHE A 171 -1.75 6.34 -15.49
CA PHE A 171 -3.03 5.67 -15.24
C PHE A 171 -3.28 5.44 -13.75
N VAL A 172 -2.27 4.96 -13.01
CA VAL A 172 -2.35 4.78 -11.56
C VAL A 172 -2.61 6.12 -10.85
N ALA A 173 -1.87 7.17 -11.21
CA ALA A 173 -2.04 8.49 -10.62
C ALA A 173 -3.44 9.09 -10.89
N ASP A 174 -3.94 8.96 -12.12
CA ASP A 174 -5.25 9.47 -12.51
C ASP A 174 -6.37 8.73 -11.78
N ALA A 175 -6.24 7.41 -11.56
CA ALA A 175 -7.20 6.64 -10.77
C ALA A 175 -7.18 7.00 -9.27
N LEU A 176 -6.00 7.32 -8.72
CA LEU A 176 -5.86 7.71 -7.32
C LEU A 176 -6.38 9.13 -7.06
N SER A 177 -6.07 10.07 -7.95
CA SER A 177 -6.45 11.47 -7.80
C SER A 177 -6.65 12.14 -9.17
N PRO A 178 -7.82 12.00 -9.80
CA PRO A 178 -8.10 12.47 -11.17
C PRO A 178 -7.91 13.98 -11.38
N THR A 179 -7.98 14.77 -10.31
CA THR A 179 -7.90 16.25 -10.35
C THR A 179 -6.54 16.79 -9.92
N ALA A 180 -5.56 15.92 -9.62
CA ALA A 180 -4.24 16.34 -9.20
C ALA A 180 -3.49 17.02 -10.36
N LYS A 181 -2.88 18.18 -10.07
CA LYS A 181 -2.03 18.91 -11.02
C LYS A 181 -0.55 18.53 -10.91
N ASN A 182 -0.23 17.54 -10.08
CA ASN A 182 1.12 17.09 -9.81
C ASN A 182 1.60 16.07 -10.85
N THR A 183 2.87 15.70 -10.82
CA THR A 183 3.36 14.60 -11.67
C THR A 183 2.79 13.26 -11.18
N PRO A 184 2.71 12.21 -12.03
CA PRO A 184 2.24 10.90 -11.58
C PRO A 184 2.99 10.36 -10.38
N LYS A 185 4.32 10.54 -10.36
CA LYS A 185 5.19 10.13 -9.26
C LYS A 185 4.84 10.84 -7.96
N ASP A 186 4.53 12.13 -8.01
CA ASP A 186 4.12 12.89 -6.83
C ASP A 186 2.76 12.43 -6.30
N VAL A 187 1.81 12.12 -7.18
CA VAL A 187 0.48 11.61 -6.79
C VAL A 187 0.62 10.25 -6.11
N VAL A 188 1.37 9.33 -6.71
CA VAL A 188 1.66 8.01 -6.13
C VAL A 188 2.39 8.13 -4.78
N ARG A 189 3.38 9.02 -4.68
CA ARG A 189 4.08 9.29 -3.40
C ARG A 189 3.13 9.85 -2.35
N ALA A 190 2.26 10.79 -2.72
CA ALA A 190 1.26 11.35 -1.81
C ALA A 190 0.29 10.27 -1.31
N TYR A 191 -0.13 9.33 -2.17
CA TYR A 191 -0.95 8.19 -1.80
C TYR A 191 -0.24 7.29 -0.77
N PHE A 192 1.00 6.88 -1.04
CA PHE A 192 1.78 6.07 -0.11
C PHE A 192 1.97 6.73 1.25
N GLN A 193 2.16 8.06 1.27
CA GLN A 193 2.27 8.82 2.51
C GLN A 193 0.92 8.95 3.23
N LYS A 194 -0.17 9.27 2.56
CA LYS A 194 -1.38 9.78 3.24
C LYS A 194 -2.50 8.76 3.35
N GLU A 195 -2.62 7.87 2.37
CA GLU A 195 -3.84 7.09 2.16
C GLU A 195 -3.61 5.58 2.27
N LEU A 196 -2.48 5.06 1.80
CA LEU A 196 -2.20 3.62 1.76
C LEU A 196 -2.52 2.91 3.09
N PHE A 197 -2.01 3.43 4.21
CA PHE A 197 -2.21 2.77 5.50
C PHE A 197 -3.67 2.80 5.97
N ALA A 198 -4.42 3.85 5.64
CA ALA A 198 -5.85 3.94 5.95
C ALA A 198 -6.66 2.92 5.13
N ASP A 199 -6.39 2.82 3.83
CA ASP A 199 -7.00 1.84 2.93
C ASP A 199 -6.65 0.40 3.36
N HIS A 200 -5.40 0.18 3.79
CA HIS A 200 -4.96 -1.10 4.34
C HIS A 200 -5.71 -1.46 5.63
N CYS A 201 -5.81 -0.54 6.58
CA CYS A 201 -6.55 -0.74 7.82
C CYS A 201 -8.04 -1.03 7.56
N LYS A 202 -8.66 -0.37 6.58
CA LYS A 202 -10.05 -0.63 6.16
C LYS A 202 -10.19 -2.06 5.63
N THR A 203 -9.32 -2.46 4.71
CA THR A 203 -9.31 -3.81 4.10
C THR A 203 -9.20 -4.90 5.17
N TYR A 204 -8.33 -4.70 6.16
CA TYR A 204 -8.10 -5.65 7.23
C TYR A 204 -8.96 -5.42 8.49
N LYS A 205 -10.04 -4.64 8.39
CA LYS A 205 -11.00 -4.39 9.50
C LYS A 205 -10.30 -4.02 10.83
N LYS A 206 -9.35 -3.07 10.77
CA LYS A 206 -8.50 -2.63 11.89
C LYS A 206 -7.61 -3.71 12.50
N ARG A 207 -7.19 -4.69 11.69
CA ARG A 207 -6.18 -5.70 12.05
C ARG A 207 -5.12 -5.79 10.95
N PRO A 208 -4.46 -4.67 10.60
CA PRO A 208 -3.55 -4.64 9.46
C PRO A 208 -2.38 -5.61 9.65
N ILE A 209 -1.99 -6.27 8.57
CA ILE A 209 -0.81 -7.14 8.53
C ILE A 209 0.48 -6.38 8.19
N TYR A 210 0.36 -5.14 7.71
CA TYR A 210 1.50 -4.24 7.49
C TYR A 210 1.37 -3.17 8.55
N TRP A 211 2.39 -3.00 9.38
CA TRP A 211 2.38 -2.03 10.46
C TRP A 211 3.21 -0.83 10.05
N LEU A 212 2.64 0.36 10.25
CA LEU A 212 3.28 1.62 9.91
C LEU A 212 3.99 2.17 11.14
N LEU A 213 5.32 2.21 11.10
CA LEU A 213 6.10 3.08 11.98
C LEU A 213 5.92 4.52 11.51
N ASP A 214 5.62 5.41 12.45
CA ASP A 214 5.38 6.82 12.13
C ASP A 214 5.99 7.72 13.21
N ALA A 215 7.01 8.48 12.84
CA ALA A 215 7.67 9.42 13.74
C ALA A 215 6.80 10.61 14.12
N GLY A 216 5.85 10.97 13.26
CA GLY A 216 4.88 12.02 13.55
C GLY A 216 4.56 12.96 12.39
N LYS A 217 3.93 14.07 12.75
CA LYS A 217 3.30 15.01 11.80
C LYS A 217 4.29 15.84 11.00
N LYS A 218 5.55 15.93 11.41
CA LYS A 218 6.60 16.57 10.60
C LYS A 218 7.08 15.65 9.47
N GLY A 219 6.69 14.37 9.51
CA GLY A 219 7.00 13.41 8.46
C GLY A 219 8.49 13.13 8.38
N SER A 220 9.18 13.11 9.52
CA SER A 220 10.63 12.86 9.57
C SER A 220 10.98 11.43 9.19
N PHE A 221 10.24 10.44 9.66
CA PHE A 221 10.45 9.04 9.31
C PHE A 221 9.15 8.24 9.33
N ARG A 222 8.91 7.46 8.27
CA ARG A 222 7.81 6.51 8.19
C ARG A 222 8.29 5.26 7.47
N ALA A 223 7.84 4.11 7.93
CA ALA A 223 8.16 2.85 7.28
C ALA A 223 7.07 1.80 7.53
N LEU A 224 6.82 0.95 6.55
CA LEU A 224 6.00 -0.24 6.75
C LEU A 224 6.89 -1.43 7.10
N ILE A 225 6.37 -2.28 7.97
CA ILE A 225 6.91 -3.61 8.26
C ILE A 225 5.82 -4.66 8.06
N TYR A 226 6.19 -5.86 7.62
CA TYR A 226 5.25 -6.97 7.49
C TYR A 226 5.26 -7.85 8.74
N LEU A 227 4.08 -7.97 9.37
CA LEU A 227 3.84 -8.70 10.60
C LEU A 227 4.41 -10.13 10.59
N HIS A 228 4.18 -10.89 9.50
CA HIS A 228 4.60 -12.29 9.46
C HIS A 228 6.12 -12.44 9.38
N ARG A 229 6.82 -11.44 8.86
CA ARG A 229 8.30 -11.40 8.81
C ARG A 229 8.91 -10.67 10.00
N TYR A 230 8.11 -10.35 11.03
CA TYR A 230 8.62 -9.69 12.22
C TYR A 230 9.63 -10.56 12.94
N ARG A 231 10.69 -9.94 13.43
CA ARG A 231 11.68 -10.56 14.30
C ARG A 231 11.98 -9.65 15.50
N PRO A 232 12.33 -10.20 16.67
CA PRO A 232 12.59 -9.40 17.88
C PRO A 232 13.64 -8.29 17.69
N ASP A 233 14.63 -8.51 16.82
CA ASP A 233 15.71 -7.57 16.50
C ASP A 233 15.30 -6.45 15.51
N LEU A 234 14.06 -6.43 15.01
CA LEU A 234 13.63 -5.50 13.97
C LEU A 234 13.75 -4.03 14.40
N MET A 235 13.40 -3.69 15.64
CA MET A 235 13.50 -2.30 16.13
C MET A 235 14.96 -1.85 16.24
N ALA A 236 15.87 -2.75 16.64
CA ALA A 236 17.31 -2.47 16.67
C ALA A 236 17.87 -2.22 15.26
N ARG A 237 17.45 -3.01 14.27
CA ARG A 237 17.82 -2.79 12.86
C ARG A 237 17.26 -1.48 12.31
N ILE A 238 15.98 -1.19 12.54
CA ILE A 238 15.37 0.08 12.11
C ILE A 238 16.14 1.27 12.70
N ARG A 239 16.53 1.18 13.97
CA ARG A 239 17.34 2.21 14.63
C ARG A 239 18.66 2.43 13.90
N THR A 240 19.44 1.36 13.72
CA THR A 240 20.81 1.40 13.20
C THR A 240 20.86 1.72 11.71
N ASP A 241 19.98 1.10 10.92
CA ASP A 241 20.08 1.12 9.46
C ASP A 241 19.28 2.28 8.83
N TYR A 242 18.34 2.88 9.57
CA TYR A 242 17.46 3.95 9.07
C TYR A 242 17.50 5.21 9.93
N VAL A 243 17.18 5.11 11.21
CA VAL A 243 16.97 6.29 12.06
C VAL A 243 18.28 7.06 12.30
N LEU A 244 19.34 6.38 12.73
CA LEU A 244 20.64 7.03 12.99
C LEU A 244 21.26 7.64 11.72
N PRO A 245 21.30 6.94 10.56
CA PRO A 245 21.76 7.54 9.31
C PRO A 245 20.94 8.77 8.89
N LEU A 246 19.62 8.75 9.12
CA LEU A 246 18.77 9.89 8.78
C LEU A 246 19.02 11.10 9.68
N GLN A 247 19.30 10.89 10.97
CA GLN A 247 19.72 11.97 11.87
C GLN A 247 21.02 12.62 11.38
N GLN A 248 22.03 11.82 11.03
CA GLN A 248 23.29 12.34 10.47
C GLN A 248 23.05 13.13 9.19
N ARG A 249 22.17 12.63 8.30
CA ARG A 249 21.79 13.32 7.08
C ARG A 249 21.15 14.68 7.34
N TYR A 250 20.22 14.76 8.31
CA TYR A 250 19.61 16.04 8.67
C TYR A 250 20.63 17.04 9.22
N THR A 251 21.61 16.58 10.03
CA THR A 251 22.73 17.43 10.46
C THR A 251 23.50 17.98 9.26
N SER A 252 23.94 17.12 8.33
CA SER A 252 24.68 17.57 7.14
C SER A 252 23.86 18.51 6.25
N MET A 253 22.55 18.27 6.10
CA MET A 253 21.65 19.16 5.36
C MET A 253 21.54 20.54 6.03
N LEU A 254 21.44 20.59 7.36
CA LEU A 254 21.39 21.86 8.10
C LEU A 254 22.69 22.65 7.96
N ASP A 255 23.85 21.97 8.02
CA ASP A 255 25.16 22.61 7.82
C ASP A 255 25.31 23.19 6.41
N THR A 256 24.85 22.44 5.41
CA THR A 256 24.83 22.89 3.99
C THR A 256 23.92 24.09 3.81
N ILE A 257 22.69 24.03 4.34
CA ILE A 257 21.73 25.13 4.27
C ILE A 257 22.26 26.37 4.98
N GLN A 258 22.92 26.21 6.13
CA GLN A 258 23.51 27.34 6.86
C GLN A 258 24.63 28.01 6.06
N THR A 259 25.51 27.22 5.43
CA THR A 259 26.56 27.74 4.55
C THR A 259 25.98 28.48 3.35
N GLU A 260 24.93 27.94 2.71
CA GLU A 260 24.24 28.63 1.62
C GLU A 260 23.56 29.92 2.07
N LEU A 261 22.95 29.93 3.25
CA LEU A 261 22.28 31.11 3.82
C LEU A 261 23.25 32.27 3.99
N ASP A 262 24.51 32.03 4.35
CA ASP A 262 25.50 33.09 4.52
C ASP A 262 25.93 33.72 3.18
N ALA A 263 25.71 33.03 2.06
CA ALA A 263 26.11 33.46 0.71
C ALA A 263 24.98 34.02 -0.15
N VAL A 264 23.72 33.92 0.25
CA VAL A 264 22.56 34.31 -0.58
C VAL A 264 21.61 35.31 0.10
N GLU A 265 20.99 36.13 -0.73
CA GLU A 265 20.00 37.14 -0.32
C GLU A 265 18.66 36.98 -1.06
N GLY A 266 17.68 37.82 -0.70
CA GLY A 266 16.39 37.91 -1.38
C GLY A 266 15.56 36.62 -1.37
N ARG A 267 14.93 36.29 -2.51
CA ARG A 267 13.97 35.17 -2.63
C ARG A 267 14.60 33.82 -2.32
N ARG A 268 15.86 33.60 -2.70
CA ARG A 268 16.59 32.35 -2.42
C ARG A 268 16.83 32.18 -0.92
N ARG A 269 17.23 33.24 -0.22
CA ARG A 269 17.38 33.23 1.24
C ARG A 269 16.08 32.85 1.94
N ALA A 270 14.95 33.43 1.54
CA ALA A 270 13.65 33.11 2.12
C ALA A 270 13.25 31.64 1.92
N ALA A 271 13.56 31.05 0.76
CA ALA A 271 13.31 29.63 0.49
C ALA A 271 14.19 28.73 1.37
N LEU A 272 15.48 29.06 1.53
CA LEU A 272 16.39 28.31 2.40
C LEU A 272 16.02 28.41 3.87
N VAL A 273 15.57 29.58 4.37
CA VAL A 273 15.08 29.71 5.76
C VAL A 273 13.88 28.82 6.01
N LYS A 274 12.96 28.72 5.04
CA LYS A 274 11.80 27.83 5.14
C LYS A 274 12.23 26.36 5.17
N GLU A 275 13.20 25.99 4.33
CA GLU A 275 13.74 24.64 4.29
C GLU A 275 14.52 24.29 5.56
N GLN A 276 15.36 25.19 6.06
CA GLN A 276 16.07 25.04 7.34
C GLN A 276 15.09 24.75 8.46
N LYS A 277 14.01 25.55 8.57
CA LYS A 277 12.97 25.33 9.58
C LYS A 277 12.31 23.96 9.44
N ARG A 278 12.03 23.51 8.20
CA ARG A 278 11.44 22.19 7.94
C ARG A 278 12.36 21.06 8.41
N ILE A 279 13.63 21.10 8.04
CA ILE A 279 14.61 20.09 8.42
C ILE A 279 14.87 20.11 9.93
N THR A 280 14.94 21.29 10.56
CA THR A 280 15.06 21.41 12.02
C THR A 280 13.87 20.78 12.74
N ASP A 281 12.65 21.05 12.29
CA ASP A 281 11.43 20.46 12.86
C ASP A 281 11.43 18.92 12.69
N GLN A 282 11.86 18.42 11.53
CA GLN A 282 11.97 16.98 11.26
C GLN A 282 13.07 16.31 12.10
N ALA A 283 14.24 16.93 12.23
CA ALA A 283 15.33 16.43 13.05
C ALA A 283 14.93 16.34 14.53
N ALA A 284 14.25 17.36 15.06
CA ALA A 284 13.75 17.36 16.42
C ALA A 284 12.67 16.27 16.66
N GLU A 285 11.81 16.00 15.68
CA GLU A 285 10.86 14.89 15.72
C GLU A 285 11.58 13.54 15.70
N LEU A 286 12.55 13.38 14.80
CA LEU A 286 13.31 12.14 14.63
C LEU A 286 14.10 11.77 15.89
N THR A 287 14.70 12.75 16.58
CA THR A 287 15.35 12.52 17.89
C THR A 287 14.40 11.94 18.93
N LYS A 288 13.19 12.49 19.04
CA LYS A 288 12.19 11.96 19.98
C LYS A 288 11.69 10.58 19.57
N PHE A 289 11.63 10.31 18.27
CA PHE A 289 11.26 9.00 17.75
C PHE A 289 12.36 7.95 18.03
N GLU A 290 13.63 8.33 17.83
CA GLU A 290 14.79 7.50 18.13
C GLU A 290 14.80 7.03 19.59
N GLU A 291 14.51 7.92 20.55
CA GLU A 291 14.43 7.55 21.98
C GLU A 291 13.35 6.48 22.27
N LYS A 292 12.25 6.49 21.51
CA LYS A 292 11.20 5.46 21.63
C LYS A 292 11.65 4.15 21.00
N ILE A 293 12.22 4.22 19.80
CA ILE A 293 12.75 3.06 19.09
C ILE A 293 13.87 2.38 19.89
N HIS A 294 14.78 3.15 20.49
CA HIS A 294 15.85 2.63 21.34
C HIS A 294 15.29 1.81 22.50
N ARG A 295 14.32 2.36 23.25
CA ARG A 295 13.67 1.61 24.34
C ARG A 295 13.01 0.32 23.88
N LEU A 296 12.43 0.28 22.67
CA LEU A 296 11.84 -0.94 22.11
C LEU A 296 12.91 -1.91 21.59
N ALA A 297 14.02 -1.40 21.07
CA ALA A 297 15.16 -2.20 20.63
C ALA A 297 15.78 -2.97 21.80
N ASP A 298 15.94 -2.34 22.97
CA ASP A 298 16.44 -3.00 24.18
C ASP A 298 15.50 -4.10 24.70
N GLN A 299 14.19 -3.90 24.52
CA GLN A 299 13.17 -4.86 24.97
C GLN A 299 13.11 -6.12 24.10
N MET A 300 13.58 -6.07 22.84
CA MET A 300 13.55 -7.21 21.92
C MET A 300 12.19 -7.92 21.91
N ILE A 301 11.12 -7.14 21.81
CA ILE A 301 9.74 -7.63 21.99
C ILE A 301 9.48 -8.78 21.03
N ALA A 302 9.17 -9.96 21.57
CA ALA A 302 8.63 -11.05 20.77
C ALA A 302 7.12 -10.87 20.58
N ILE A 303 6.63 -11.27 19.40
CA ILE A 303 5.20 -11.36 19.10
C ILE A 303 4.85 -12.81 18.83
N ASP A 304 3.58 -13.14 18.98
CA ASP A 304 3.01 -14.42 18.59
C ASP A 304 1.90 -14.16 17.57
N LEU A 305 1.94 -14.75 16.38
CA LEU A 305 0.89 -14.49 15.39
C LEU A 305 -0.50 -14.96 15.85
N ASP A 306 -0.58 -15.96 16.73
CA ASP A 306 -1.84 -16.53 17.23
C ASP A 306 -2.56 -15.58 18.20
N ASP A 307 -1.81 -14.73 18.92
CA ASP A 307 -2.35 -13.62 19.73
C ASP A 307 -3.10 -12.59 18.86
N GLY A 308 -2.74 -12.54 17.57
CA GLY A 308 -3.32 -11.63 16.58
C GLY A 308 -2.96 -10.16 16.79
N VAL A 309 -3.40 -9.30 15.86
CA VAL A 309 -3.01 -7.89 15.83
C VAL A 309 -3.47 -7.12 17.08
N LYS A 310 -4.63 -7.46 17.64
CA LYS A 310 -5.20 -6.73 18.80
C LYS A 310 -4.33 -6.81 20.06
N VAL A 311 -3.58 -7.90 20.22
CA VAL A 311 -2.72 -8.12 21.38
C VAL A 311 -1.28 -7.69 21.07
N ASN A 312 -0.79 -7.95 19.86
CA ASN A 312 0.59 -7.62 19.51
C ASN A 312 0.83 -6.15 19.17
N TYR A 313 -0.11 -5.49 18.47
CA TYR A 313 0.07 -4.11 18.04
C TYR A 313 0.29 -3.12 19.20
N PRO A 314 -0.46 -3.20 20.32
CA PRO A 314 -0.26 -2.31 21.46
C PRO A 314 1.11 -2.43 22.14
N LYS A 315 1.83 -3.56 21.97
CA LYS A 315 3.17 -3.77 22.55
C LYS A 315 4.19 -2.71 22.07
N PHE A 316 3.96 -2.11 20.89
CA PHE A 316 4.83 -1.11 20.29
C PHE A 316 4.42 0.34 20.57
N GLY A 317 3.33 0.54 21.30
CA GLY A 317 2.90 1.85 21.78
C GLY A 317 2.75 2.90 20.66
N ASP A 318 3.35 4.06 20.89
CA ASP A 318 3.22 5.25 20.05
C ASP A 318 4.28 5.37 18.95
N VAL A 319 5.05 4.30 18.71
CA VAL A 319 5.93 4.17 17.54
C VAL A 319 5.13 3.75 16.30
N LEU A 320 4.05 2.98 16.50
CA LEU A 320 3.15 2.60 15.43
C LEU A 320 2.03 3.63 15.25
N ALA A 321 1.61 3.82 14.00
CA ALA A 321 0.45 4.64 13.67
C ALA A 321 -0.83 4.08 14.32
N LYS A 322 -1.83 4.90 14.56
CA LYS A 322 -3.10 4.45 15.15
C LYS A 322 -3.97 3.69 14.12
N ILE A 323 -4.71 2.69 14.60
CA ILE A 323 -5.64 1.84 13.81
C ILE A 323 -7.08 1.95 14.34
#